data_AF-A0A9Q0ZGB9-F1
#
_entry.id   AF-A0A9Q0ZGB9-F1
#
_cell.length_a   1.000
_cell.length_b   1.000
_cell.length_c   1.000
_cell.angle_alpha   90.00
_cell.angle_beta   90.00
_cell.angle_gamma   90.00
#
_symmetry.space_group_name_H-M   'P 1'
#
loop_
_entity.id
_entity.type
_entity.pdbx_description
1 polymer ?
#
loop_
_entity_poly.entity_id
_entity_poly.type
_entity_poly.pdbx_seq_one_letter_code
_entity_poly.pdbx_strand_id
1 'polypeptide(L)'
;MHNADITLRYDATADDLIDVIEGSRIYMPCIYAVNKIDQITLEELEILDKLPHYCPVSAHLEWNLDGLLDKVWEYLNLTRIYTKPKGMNPDYEDPVILSSKKRTVEDFCERIHKDMLKQFKYALVWGSSAKHKPQRVGKEHELEDEDVVQIIKKV
;
A
#
# COMPACT_ATOMS: atom_id res chain seq x y z
N MET A 1 -7.31 20.19 -36.22
CA MET A 1 -6.39 19.03 -36.20
C MET A 1 -6.69 18.27 -34.91
N HIS A 2 -7.48 17.20 -34.99
CA HIS A 2 -7.77 16.33 -33.85
C HIS A 2 -7.55 14.89 -34.32
N ASN A 3 -6.28 14.56 -34.51
CA ASN A 3 -5.85 13.20 -34.78
C ASN A 3 -5.22 12.67 -33.50
N ALA A 4 -5.60 11.46 -33.10
CA ALA A 4 -4.98 10.73 -31.99
C ALA A 4 -4.51 9.37 -32.51
N ASP A 5 -3.43 8.87 -31.92
CA ASP A 5 -2.94 7.51 -32.15
C ASP A 5 -3.20 6.72 -30.85
N ILE A 6 -3.88 5.58 -30.97
CA ILE A 6 -4.35 4.78 -29.83
C ILE A 6 -3.78 3.37 -29.97
N THR A 7 -2.96 2.99 -28.99
CA THR A 7 -2.35 1.65 -28.94
C THR A 7 -3.02 0.81 -27.86
N LEU A 8 -3.77 -0.21 -28.26
CA LEU A 8 -4.38 -1.19 -27.35
C LEU A 8 -3.41 -2.33 -27.09
N ARG A 9 -3.10 -2.61 -25.81
CA ARG A 9 -2.20 -3.69 -25.39
C ARG A 9 -2.93 -4.95 -24.90
N TYR A 10 -4.25 -4.90 -24.87
CA TYR A 10 -5.15 -5.99 -24.46
C TYR A 10 -6.49 -5.83 -25.20
N ASP A 11 -7.37 -6.82 -25.06
CA ASP A 11 -8.73 -6.78 -25.61
C ASP A 11 -9.58 -5.81 -24.76
N ALA A 12 -9.57 -4.53 -25.13
CA ALA A 12 -10.18 -3.45 -24.36
C ALA A 12 -11.63 -3.20 -24.80
N THR A 13 -12.50 -2.93 -23.83
CA THR A 13 -13.90 -2.58 -24.06
C THR A 13 -14.06 -1.08 -24.34
N ALA A 14 -15.25 -0.68 -24.81
CA ALA A 14 -15.57 0.74 -25.01
C ALA A 14 -15.50 1.53 -23.68
N ASP A 15 -15.89 0.91 -22.57
CA ASP A 15 -15.84 1.52 -21.24
C ASP A 15 -14.39 1.75 -20.78
N ASP A 16 -13.48 0.80 -21.06
CA ASP A 16 -12.05 0.96 -20.75
C ASP A 16 -11.44 2.17 -21.46
N LEU A 17 -11.83 2.40 -22.73
CA LEU A 17 -11.38 3.56 -23.48
C LEU A 17 -11.91 4.87 -22.89
N ILE A 18 -13.19 4.89 -22.48
CA ILE A 18 -13.82 6.05 -21.83
C ILE A 18 -13.10 6.37 -20.50
N ASP A 19 -12.84 5.35 -19.69
CA ASP A 19 -12.16 5.50 -18.40
C ASP A 19 -10.76 6.13 -18.53
N VAL A 20 -10.00 5.71 -19.56
CA VAL A 20 -8.68 6.28 -19.86
C VAL A 20 -8.77 7.73 -20.36
N ILE A 21 -9.77 8.04 -21.18
CA ILE A 21 -9.98 9.40 -21.71
C ILE A 21 -10.42 10.37 -20.61
N GLU A 22 -11.31 9.95 -19.70
CA GLU A 22 -11.76 10.81 -18.61
C GLU A 22 -10.65 11.09 -17.60
N GLY A 23 -9.80 10.09 -17.30
CA GLY A 23 -8.63 10.25 -16.43
C GLY A 23 -8.95 10.59 -14.96
N SER A 24 -10.23 10.74 -14.59
CA SER A 24 -10.68 11.05 -13.23
C SER A 24 -11.15 9.82 -12.43
N ARG A 25 -11.00 8.61 -12.98
CA ARG A 25 -11.42 7.35 -12.33
C ARG A 25 -10.44 6.96 -11.23
N ILE A 26 -10.98 6.66 -10.04
CA ILE A 26 -10.21 6.18 -8.89
C ILE A 26 -10.47 4.69 -8.73
N TYR A 27 -9.50 3.87 -9.12
CA TYR A 27 -9.55 2.41 -8.90
C TYR A 27 -9.17 2.11 -7.45
N MET A 28 -10.07 1.42 -6.75
CA MET A 28 -9.90 1.04 -5.36
C MET A 28 -10.18 -0.46 -5.16
N PRO A 29 -9.41 -1.14 -4.29
CA PRO A 29 -9.65 -2.53 -3.97
C PRO A 29 -10.97 -2.69 -3.21
N CYS A 30 -11.63 -3.84 -3.39
CA CYS A 30 -12.92 -4.16 -2.76
C CYS A 30 -12.89 -5.58 -2.20
N ILE A 31 -13.46 -5.78 -1.02
CA ILE A 31 -13.64 -7.08 -0.39
C ILE A 31 -15.14 -7.31 -0.20
N TYR A 32 -15.64 -8.45 -0.65
CA TYR A 32 -17.02 -8.88 -0.45
C TYR A 32 -17.15 -9.62 0.88
N ALA A 33 -17.49 -8.87 1.94
CA ALA A 33 -17.78 -9.45 3.25
C ALA A 33 -19.18 -10.08 3.25
N VAL A 34 -19.24 -11.42 3.14
CA VAL A 34 -20.49 -12.18 3.12
C VAL A 34 -20.84 -12.58 4.54
N ASN A 35 -21.83 -11.89 5.10
CA ASN A 35 -22.26 -12.09 6.48
C ASN A 35 -23.32 -13.20 6.60
N LYS A 36 -23.53 -13.68 7.83
CA LYS A 36 -24.49 -14.73 8.23
C LYS A 36 -24.11 -16.14 7.80
N ILE A 37 -22.83 -16.46 7.83
CA ILE A 37 -22.33 -17.81 7.50
C ILE A 37 -22.82 -18.90 8.46
N ASP A 38 -23.40 -18.52 9.60
CA ASP A 38 -24.09 -19.42 10.53
C ASP A 38 -25.38 -20.04 9.96
N GLN A 39 -25.91 -19.49 8.86
CA GLN A 39 -27.14 -19.96 8.22
C GLN A 39 -26.91 -20.85 6.99
N ILE A 40 -25.65 -21.07 6.60
CA ILE A 40 -25.27 -21.87 5.42
C ILE A 40 -24.53 -23.14 5.84
N THR A 41 -24.52 -24.12 4.95
CA THR A 41 -23.79 -25.38 5.13
C THR A 41 -22.31 -25.24 4.75
N LEU A 42 -21.48 -26.18 5.20
CA LEU A 42 -20.05 -26.21 4.86
C LEU A 42 -19.81 -26.37 3.35
N GLU A 43 -20.66 -27.14 2.67
CA GLU A 43 -20.57 -27.35 1.21
C GLU A 43 -20.84 -26.05 0.43
N GLU A 44 -21.82 -25.25 0.87
CA GLU A 44 -22.08 -23.93 0.28
C GLU A 44 -20.92 -22.96 0.52
N LEU A 45 -20.31 -23.02 1.71
CA LEU A 45 -19.15 -22.21 2.06
C LEU A 45 -17.94 -22.52 1.16
N GLU A 46 -17.67 -23.80 0.89
CA GLU A 46 -16.58 -24.24 -0.01
C GLU A 46 -16.78 -23.79 -1.46
N ILE A 47 -18.02 -23.68 -1.92
CA ILE A 47 -18.33 -23.14 -3.24
C ILE A 47 -18.04 -21.63 -3.29
N LEU A 48 -18.46 -20.90 -2.25
CA LEU A 48 -18.25 -19.46 -2.15
C LEU A 48 -16.78 -19.08 -2.00
N ASP A 49 -15.98 -19.91 -1.35
CA ASP A 49 -14.54 -19.68 -1.17
C ASP A 49 -13.76 -19.64 -2.50
N LYS A 50 -14.33 -20.16 -3.59
CA LYS A 50 -13.76 -20.07 -4.94
C LYS A 50 -13.94 -18.70 -5.58
N LEU A 51 -14.77 -17.81 -5.00
CA LEU A 51 -15.01 -16.48 -5.53
C LEU A 51 -13.84 -15.54 -5.18
N PRO A 52 -13.37 -14.70 -6.12
CA PRO A 52 -12.33 -13.73 -5.83
C PRO A 52 -12.84 -12.66 -4.85
N HIS A 53 -11.93 -12.12 -4.04
CA HIS A 53 -12.23 -11.04 -3.08
C HIS A 53 -13.31 -11.38 -2.02
N TYR A 54 -13.65 -12.65 -1.85
CA TYR A 54 -14.65 -13.13 -0.90
C TYR A 54 -14.10 -13.18 0.53
N CYS A 55 -14.91 -12.80 1.53
CA CYS A 55 -14.60 -13.02 2.93
C CYS A 55 -15.87 -13.46 3.70
N PRO A 56 -15.95 -14.72 4.17
CA PRO A 56 -17.08 -15.19 4.97
C PRO A 56 -17.01 -14.64 6.38
N VAL A 57 -18.09 -14.10 6.93
CA VAL A 57 -18.14 -13.66 8.34
C VAL A 57 -19.47 -14.01 9.00
N SER A 58 -19.46 -14.25 10.32
CA SER A 58 -20.69 -14.16 11.13
C SER A 58 -20.48 -13.07 12.16
N ALA A 59 -21.02 -11.88 11.90
CA ALA A 59 -20.87 -10.76 12.82
C ALA A 59 -21.56 -11.00 14.17
N HIS A 60 -22.59 -11.86 14.21
CA HIS A 60 -23.30 -12.18 15.46
C HIS A 60 -22.50 -13.13 16.35
N LEU A 61 -21.84 -14.12 15.74
CA LEU A 61 -21.03 -15.11 16.45
C LEU A 61 -19.53 -14.75 16.49
N GLU A 62 -19.18 -13.58 15.93
CA GLU A 62 -17.81 -13.07 15.79
C GLU A 62 -16.88 -14.02 15.02
N TRP A 63 -17.42 -14.79 14.07
CA TRP A 63 -16.63 -15.71 13.26
C TRP A 63 -15.89 -14.98 12.13
N ASN A 64 -14.60 -15.29 11.99
CA ASN A 64 -13.71 -14.86 10.91
C ASN A 64 -13.58 -13.33 10.75
N LEU A 65 -13.77 -12.58 11.85
CA LEU A 65 -13.54 -11.13 11.86
C LEU A 65 -12.05 -10.79 11.77
N ASP A 66 -11.20 -11.63 12.37
CA ASP A 66 -9.75 -11.63 12.22
C ASP A 66 -9.32 -11.84 10.77
N GLY A 67 -9.86 -12.86 10.10
CA GLY A 67 -9.58 -13.10 8.68
C GLY A 67 -10.04 -11.95 7.78
N LEU A 68 -11.12 -11.25 8.14
CA LEU A 68 -11.52 -10.02 7.44
C LEU A 68 -10.50 -8.89 7.64
N LEU A 69 -10.02 -8.68 8.86
CA LEU A 69 -8.98 -7.68 9.15
C LEU A 69 -7.68 -7.96 8.40
N ASP A 70 -7.25 -9.22 8.34
CA ASP A 70 -6.06 -9.63 7.61
C ASP A 70 -6.19 -9.34 6.10
N LYS A 71 -7.34 -9.66 5.50
CA LYS A 71 -7.61 -9.32 4.09
C LYS A 71 -7.63 -7.81 3.86
N VAL A 72 -8.20 -7.04 4.78
CA VAL A 72 -8.19 -5.57 4.68
C VAL A 72 -6.75 -5.06 4.70
N TRP A 73 -5.90 -5.57 5.60
CA TRP A 73 -4.49 -5.19 5.66
C TRP A 73 -3.75 -5.51 4.35
N GLU A 74 -3.94 -6.71 3.81
CA GLU A 74 -3.36 -7.14 2.53
C GLU A 74 -3.80 -6.21 1.37
N TYR A 75 -5.10 -5.89 1.30
CA TYR A 75 -5.67 -5.12 0.19
C TYR A 75 -5.29 -3.64 0.23
N LEU A 76 -5.12 -3.08 1.43
CA LEU A 76 -4.63 -1.71 1.58
C LEU A 76 -3.19 -1.57 1.10
N ASN A 77 -2.41 -2.66 1.11
CA ASN A 77 -1.03 -2.73 0.63
C ASN A 77 -0.21 -1.54 1.18
N LEU A 78 -0.21 -1.44 2.52
CA LEU A 78 0.45 -0.38 3.25
C LEU A 78 1.92 -0.73 3.48
N THR A 79 2.75 0.29 3.62
CA THR A 79 4.18 0.16 3.85
C THR A 79 4.54 0.87 5.16
N ARG A 80 5.04 0.13 6.13
CA ARG A 80 5.46 0.60 7.46
C ARG A 80 6.93 0.99 7.39
N ILE A 81 7.22 2.26 7.65
CA ILE A 81 8.59 2.77 7.68
C ILE A 81 8.96 3.21 9.10
N TYR A 82 10.03 2.64 9.63
CA TYR A 82 10.49 2.93 10.99
C TYR A 82 11.50 4.08 10.99
N THR A 83 11.31 5.03 11.90
CA THR A 83 12.19 6.19 12.00
C THR A 83 13.40 5.87 12.89
N LYS A 84 14.59 6.34 12.49
CA LYS A 84 15.80 6.20 13.29
C LYS A 84 16.52 7.55 13.45
N PRO A 85 16.40 8.23 14.60
CA PRO A 85 17.17 9.43 14.88
C PRO A 85 18.68 9.14 14.98
N LYS A 86 19.51 10.15 14.71
CA LYS A 86 20.96 10.00 14.81
C LYS A 86 21.36 9.78 16.28
N GLY A 87 22.03 8.66 16.54
CA GLY A 87 22.49 8.29 17.89
C GLY A 87 21.44 7.57 18.74
N MET A 88 20.25 7.31 18.20
CA MET A 88 19.21 6.51 18.84
C MET A 88 18.97 5.21 18.06
N ASN A 89 18.34 4.26 18.75
CA ASN A 89 17.82 3.05 18.11
C ASN A 89 16.58 3.39 17.25
N PRO A 90 16.25 2.55 16.27
CA PRO A 90 14.98 2.67 15.54
C PRO A 90 13.80 2.60 16.51
N ASP A 91 12.77 3.39 16.23
CA ASP A 91 11.48 3.28 16.88
C ASP A 91 10.60 2.29 16.10
N TYR A 92 10.17 1.22 16.78
CA TYR A 92 9.32 0.17 16.22
C TYR A 92 7.86 0.24 16.72
N GLU A 93 7.55 1.16 17.64
CA GLU A 93 6.20 1.30 18.19
C GLU A 93 5.34 2.19 17.28
N ASP A 94 5.91 3.27 16.76
CA ASP A 94 5.19 4.25 15.93
C ASP A 94 5.76 4.33 14.49
N PRO A 95 5.43 3.38 13.59
CA PRO A 95 5.85 3.43 12.20
C PRO A 95 5.10 4.52 11.43
N VAL A 96 5.81 5.14 10.47
CA VAL A 96 5.18 6.00 9.47
C VAL A 96 4.56 5.12 8.39
N ILE A 97 3.24 5.17 8.29
CA ILE A 97 2.48 4.40 7.29
C ILE A 97 2.40 5.17 5.98
N LEU A 98 2.88 4.52 4.91
CA LEU A 98 2.79 4.98 3.53
C LEU A 98 1.86 4.06 2.72
N SER A 99 1.27 4.61 1.66
CA SER A 99 0.52 3.81 0.68
C SER A 99 1.48 3.21 -0.32
N SER A 100 1.21 2.01 -0.82
CA SER A 100 1.97 1.38 -1.92
C SER A 100 2.20 2.28 -3.14
N LYS A 101 1.28 3.21 -3.43
CA LYS A 101 1.41 4.16 -4.56
C LYS A 101 2.39 5.30 -4.28
N LYS A 102 2.66 5.62 -3.00
CA LYS A 102 3.45 6.76 -2.53
C LYS A 102 4.42 6.30 -1.44
N ARG A 103 5.48 5.64 -1.87
CA ARG A 103 6.45 4.96 -0.99
C ARG A 103 7.88 5.46 -1.17
N THR A 104 8.08 6.66 -1.71
CA THR A 104 9.44 7.21 -1.86
C THR A 104 9.93 7.84 -0.55
N VAL A 105 11.24 8.07 -0.45
CA VAL A 105 11.83 8.84 0.65
C VAL A 105 11.27 10.28 0.69
N GLU A 106 10.88 10.83 -0.45
CA GLU A 106 10.17 12.12 -0.55
C GLU A 106 8.79 12.05 0.09
N ASP A 107 7.97 11.06 -0.27
CA ASP A 107 6.65 10.84 0.34
C ASP A 107 6.76 10.64 1.86
N PHE A 108 7.77 9.89 2.30
CA PHE A 108 8.08 9.68 3.72
C PHE A 108 8.37 11.01 4.44
N CYS A 109 9.21 11.87 3.85
CA CYS A 109 9.52 13.18 4.43
C CYS A 109 8.29 14.08 4.49
N GLU A 110 7.47 14.10 3.44
CA GLU A 110 6.22 14.88 3.39
C GLU A 110 5.21 14.41 4.44
N ARG A 111 5.13 13.10 4.68
CA ARG A 111 4.24 12.49 5.68
C ARG A 111 4.59 12.90 7.10
N ILE A 112 5.89 13.05 7.41
CA ILE A 112 6.37 13.53 8.70
C ILE A 112 6.15 15.03 8.82
N HIS A 113 6.71 15.84 7.90
CA HIS A 113 6.57 17.28 7.91
C HIS A 113 6.95 17.90 6.56
N LYS A 114 6.13 18.81 6.03
CA LYS A 114 6.32 19.44 4.71
C LYS A 114 7.67 20.15 4.53
N ASP A 115 8.22 20.75 5.59
CA ASP A 115 9.53 21.43 5.51
C ASP A 115 10.74 20.50 5.62
N MET A 116 10.54 19.22 5.95
CA MET A 116 11.64 18.26 6.09
C MET A 116 12.37 18.05 4.77
N LEU A 117 11.63 18.07 3.65
CA LEU A 117 12.17 17.94 2.31
C LEU A 117 13.12 19.09 1.93
N LYS A 118 12.81 20.33 2.36
CA LYS A 118 13.66 21.51 2.10
C LYS A 118 15.05 21.36 2.73
N GLN A 119 15.10 20.72 3.90
CA GLN A 119 16.32 20.45 4.64
C GLN A 119 16.97 19.11 4.27
N PHE A 120 16.41 18.32 3.34
CA PHE A 120 16.89 16.97 3.04
C PHE A 120 18.25 16.97 2.31
N LYS A 121 19.26 16.26 2.84
CA LYS A 121 20.56 16.06 2.16
C LYS A 121 20.65 14.66 1.53
N TYR A 122 20.32 13.63 2.31
CA TYR A 122 20.22 12.23 1.90
C TYR A 122 19.54 11.42 3.02
N ALA A 123 19.12 10.20 2.73
CA ALA A 123 18.68 9.24 3.74
C ALA A 123 19.66 8.07 3.84
N LEU A 124 19.73 7.46 5.02
CA LEU A 124 20.32 6.15 5.25
C LEU A 124 19.17 5.16 5.46
N VAL A 125 19.19 4.07 4.70
CA VAL A 125 18.15 3.03 4.76
C VAL A 125 18.76 1.71 5.19
N TRP A 126 18.07 1.03 6.11
CA TRP A 126 18.32 -0.36 6.47
C TRP A 126 17.04 -1.16 6.19
N GLY A 127 17.11 -2.12 5.28
CA GLY A 127 15.98 -3.00 4.99
C GLY A 127 16.14 -3.67 3.64
N SER A 128 15.05 -4.14 3.05
CA SER A 128 15.05 -4.91 1.80
C SER A 128 15.17 -4.03 0.56
N SER A 129 14.72 -2.76 0.64
CA SER A 129 14.87 -1.81 -0.49
C SER A 129 16.32 -1.42 -0.77
N ALA A 130 17.21 -1.60 0.22
CA ALA A 130 18.63 -1.27 0.13
C ALA A 130 19.47 -2.52 -0.14
N LYS A 131 20.36 -2.46 -1.13
CA LYS A 131 21.30 -3.56 -1.45
C LYS A 131 22.37 -3.76 -0.39
N HIS A 132 22.73 -2.68 0.33
CA HIS A 132 23.71 -2.70 1.41
C HIS A 132 23.12 -2.06 2.67
N LYS A 133 23.52 -2.54 3.86
CA LYS A 133 22.98 -2.06 5.13
C LYS A 133 24.07 -1.32 5.95
N PRO A 134 23.95 0.00 6.20
CA PRO A 134 23.05 0.96 5.56
C PRO A 134 23.50 1.36 4.15
N GLN A 135 22.54 1.74 3.31
CA GLN A 135 22.79 2.38 2.02
C GLN A 135 22.40 3.86 2.07
N ARG A 136 23.23 4.71 1.48
CA ARG A 136 22.90 6.12 1.24
C ARG A 136 22.01 6.23 0.01
N VAL A 137 20.83 6.83 0.18
CA VAL A 137 19.83 6.97 -0.89
C VAL A 137 19.37 8.42 -1.06
N GLY A 138 18.81 8.71 -2.24
CA GLY A 138 18.19 9.98 -2.59
C GLY A 138 16.70 10.03 -2.24
N LYS A 139 16.04 11.12 -2.67
CA LYS A 139 14.61 11.35 -2.43
C LYS A 139 13.69 10.43 -3.25
N GLU A 140 14.14 10.06 -4.45
CA GLU A 140 13.41 9.18 -5.40
C GLU A 140 13.50 7.69 -5.05
N HIS A 141 14.22 7.33 -3.98
CA HIS A 141 14.37 5.92 -3.61
C HIS A 141 13.05 5.36 -3.09
N GLU A 142 12.59 4.26 -3.68
CA GLU A 142 11.41 3.54 -3.24
C GLU A 142 11.72 2.71 -1.99
N LEU A 143 10.92 2.90 -0.95
CA LEU A 143 10.99 2.17 0.30
C LEU A 143 10.11 0.91 0.24
N GLU A 144 10.50 -0.09 1.02
CA GLU A 144 9.77 -1.34 1.19
C GLU A 144 9.26 -1.47 2.64
N ASP A 145 8.35 -2.43 2.86
CA ASP A 145 7.74 -2.62 4.19
C ASP A 145 8.83 -2.99 5.20
N GLU A 146 8.71 -2.42 6.40
CA GLU A 146 9.64 -2.58 7.51
C GLU A 146 11.05 -1.97 7.31
N ASP A 147 11.24 -1.14 6.29
CA ASP A 147 12.47 -0.36 6.15
C ASP A 147 12.67 0.61 7.33
N VAL A 148 13.90 0.72 7.79
CA VAL A 148 14.33 1.72 8.76
C VAL A 148 15.01 2.88 8.04
N VAL A 149 14.58 4.11 8.31
CA VAL A 149 15.06 5.32 7.64
C VAL A 149 15.61 6.33 8.63
N GLN A 150 16.83 6.82 8.35
CA GLN A 150 17.44 7.95 9.03
C GLN A 150 17.68 9.10 8.06
N ILE A 151 17.00 10.23 8.27
CA ILE A 151 17.14 11.43 7.44
C ILE A 151 18.34 12.26 7.90
N ILE A 152 19.19 12.66 6.95
CA ILE A 152 20.30 13.57 7.19
C ILE A 152 19.98 14.93 6.57
N LYS A 153 20.07 15.99 7.38
CA LYS A 153 19.77 17.35 6.97
C LYS A 153 20.96 18.04 6.30
N LYS A 154 20.69 19.01 5.43
CA LYS A 154 21.69 19.96 4.92
C LYS A 154 22.16 20.80 6.09
N VAL A 155 23.47 20.92 6.23
CA VAL A 155 24.11 21.85 7.17
C VAL A 155 24.08 23.24 6.53
#